data_AF-A0A7X7GKI6-F1
#
_entry.id   AF-A0A7X7GKI6-F1
#
_cell.length_a   1.000
_cell.length_b   1.000
_cell.length_c   1.000
_cell.angle_alpha   90.00
_cell.angle_beta   90.00
_cell.angle_gamma   90.00
#
_symmetry.space_group_name_H-M   'P 1'
#
loop_
_entity.id
_entity.type
_entity.pdbx_description
1 polymer ?
#
loop_
_entity_poly.entity_id
_entity_poly.type
_entity_poly.pdbx_seq_one_letter_code
_entity_poly.pdbx_strand_id
1 'polypeptide(L)'
;MWNRHKVSVLEANEAVRDIDGLWFDPDPRSRSGRGVRVIGYSHSRRAVITVIVVRRSAGSFYGANGWESNSSDRSRYERGE
;
A
#
# COMPACT_ATOMS: atom_id res chain seq x y z
N MET A 1 4.96 -14.65 -11.23
CA MET A 1 4.91 -13.19 -11.04
C MET A 1 3.50 -12.58 -11.08
N TRP A 2 2.42 -13.33 -11.38
CA TRP A 2 1.03 -12.90 -11.11
C TRP A 2 0.38 -13.59 -9.90
N ASN A 3 0.89 -14.76 -9.50
CA ASN A 3 0.23 -15.66 -8.55
C ASN A 3 0.26 -15.21 -7.06
N ARG A 4 0.74 -14.00 -6.76
CA ARG A 4 0.73 -13.40 -5.41
C ARG A 4 0.23 -11.95 -5.38
N HIS A 5 -0.10 -11.38 -6.53
CA HIS A 5 -0.72 -10.04 -6.61
C HIS A 5 -2.22 -10.28 -6.48
N LYS A 6 -2.74 -10.24 -5.25
CA LYS A 6 -4.18 -10.43 -5.03
C LYS A 6 -5.00 -9.20 -5.44
N VAL A 7 -4.35 -8.13 -5.91
CA VAL A 7 -4.97 -6.87 -6.33
C VAL A 7 -4.45 -6.44 -7.71
N SER A 8 -5.31 -5.79 -8.50
CA SER A 8 -4.95 -5.24 -9.81
C SER A 8 -4.13 -3.96 -9.69
N VAL A 9 -3.51 -3.53 -10.81
CA VAL A 9 -2.78 -2.24 -10.86
C VAL A 9 -3.72 -1.06 -10.58
N LEU A 10 -4.97 -1.12 -11.05
CA LEU A 10 -5.97 -0.09 -10.77
C LEU A 10 -6.26 0.00 -9.27
N GLU A 11 -6.56 -1.14 -8.63
CA GLU A 11 -6.87 -1.19 -7.19
C GLU A 11 -5.69 -0.71 -6.34
N ALA A 12 -4.47 -1.10 -6.69
CA ALA A 12 -3.27 -0.62 -6.01
C ALA A 12 -3.07 0.90 -6.19
N ASN A 13 -3.33 1.42 -7.39
CA ASN A 13 -3.25 2.85 -7.66
C ASN A 13 -4.33 3.66 -6.94
N GLU A 14 -5.54 3.13 -6.79
CA GLU A 14 -6.60 3.74 -5.98
C GLU A 14 -6.14 3.87 -4.52
N ALA A 15 -5.65 2.79 -3.94
CA ALA A 15 -5.16 2.80 -2.56
C ALA A 15 -3.98 3.76 -2.34
N VAL A 16 -3.09 3.92 -3.32
CA VAL A 16 -1.97 4.88 -3.26
C VAL A 16 -2.43 6.33 -3.39
N ARG A 17 -3.57 6.58 -4.04
CA ARG A 17 -4.14 7.92 -4.25
C ARG A 17 -5.23 8.28 -3.24
N ASP A 18 -5.52 7.38 -2.31
CA ASP A 18 -6.44 7.63 -1.23
C ASP A 18 -5.94 8.80 -0.36
N ILE A 19 -6.78 9.80 -0.18
CA ILE A 19 -6.47 11.01 0.58
C ILE A 19 -6.35 10.72 2.07
N ASP A 20 -7.08 9.72 2.56
CA ASP A 20 -7.04 9.24 3.94
C ASP A 20 -6.01 8.11 4.11
N GLY A 21 -5.24 7.81 3.06
CA GLY A 21 -4.26 6.74 3.03
C GLY A 21 -3.09 6.97 4.00
N LEU A 22 -2.70 5.91 4.72
CA LEU A 22 -1.57 5.93 5.64
C LEU A 22 -0.29 5.54 4.95
N TRP A 23 0.75 6.38 5.10
CA TRP A 23 2.07 6.17 4.53
C TRP A 23 3.09 5.90 5.64
N PHE A 24 3.60 4.67 5.69
CA PHE A 24 4.70 4.31 6.57
C PHE A 24 5.99 4.29 5.77
N ASP A 25 6.81 5.29 6.02
CA ASP A 25 8.04 5.55 5.28
C ASP A 25 9.22 5.75 6.25
N PRO A 26 10.09 4.74 6.42
CA PRO A 26 10.10 3.45 5.70
C PRO A 26 8.99 2.48 6.16
N ASP A 27 8.69 1.46 5.35
CA ASP A 27 7.83 0.35 5.75
C ASP A 27 8.42 -0.27 7.03
N PRO A 28 7.66 -0.36 8.14
CA PRO A 28 8.15 -0.86 9.43
C PRO A 28 8.67 -2.30 9.35
N ARG A 29 8.27 -3.04 8.30
CA ARG A 29 8.71 -4.41 8.03
C ARG A 29 9.85 -4.50 7.01
N SER A 30 10.29 -3.38 6.43
CA SER A 30 11.36 -3.37 5.43
C SER A 30 12.73 -3.50 6.08
N ARG A 31 13.46 -4.56 5.74
CA ARG A 31 14.84 -4.77 6.21
C ARG A 31 15.86 -3.82 5.57
N SER A 32 15.57 -3.32 4.37
CA SER A 32 16.47 -2.41 3.63
C SER A 32 16.16 -0.94 3.86
N GLY A 33 15.00 -0.61 4.47
CA GLY A 33 14.52 0.76 4.65
C GLY A 33 14.10 1.46 3.35
N ARG A 34 14.09 0.76 2.21
CA ARG A 34 13.78 1.36 0.89
C ARG A 34 12.32 1.22 0.48
N GLY A 35 11.60 0.31 1.12
CA GLY A 35 10.18 0.09 0.89
C GLY A 35 9.36 1.08 1.70
N VAL A 36 8.20 1.45 1.17
CA VAL A 36 7.20 2.30 1.80
C VAL A 36 5.89 1.54 1.76
N ARG A 37 5.22 1.46 2.90
CA ARG A 37 3.92 0.80 3.02
C ARG A 37 2.85 1.87 2.93
N VAL A 38 1.96 1.72 1.97
CA VAL A 38 0.75 2.52 1.85
C VAL A 38 -0.43 1.64 2.22
N ILE A 39 -1.30 2.12 3.10
CA ILE A 39 -2.58 1.49 3.43
C ILE A 39 -3.67 2.47 3.01
N GLY A 40 -4.46 2.11 2.01
CA GLY A 40 -5.51 2.98 1.49
C GLY A 40 -6.68 2.19 0.92
N TYR A 41 -7.81 2.85 0.72
CA TYR A 41 -9.02 2.25 0.22
C TYR A 41 -9.03 2.17 -1.32
N SER A 42 -9.42 1.00 -1.84
CA SER A 42 -9.73 0.81 -3.25
C SER A 42 -11.25 0.81 -3.44
N HIS A 43 -11.76 1.73 -4.25
CA HIS A 43 -13.17 1.78 -4.62
C HIS A 43 -13.58 0.62 -5.51
N SER A 44 -12.72 0.25 -6.46
CA SER A 44 -12.97 -0.87 -7.38
C SER A 44 -13.10 -2.20 -6.63
N ARG A 45 -12.28 -2.42 -5.59
CA ARG A 45 -12.33 -3.62 -4.76
C ARG A 45 -13.30 -3.50 -3.58
N ARG A 46 -13.65 -2.28 -3.19
CA ARG A 46 -14.39 -1.95 -1.96
C ARG A 46 -13.72 -2.49 -0.69
N ALA A 47 -12.40 -2.35 -0.63
CA ALA A 47 -11.60 -2.87 0.48
C ALA A 47 -10.35 -2.00 0.72
N VAL A 48 -9.87 -2.03 1.96
CA VAL A 48 -8.58 -1.43 2.33
C VAL A 48 -7.46 -2.34 1.80
N ILE A 49 -6.53 -1.76 1.05
CA ILE A 49 -5.41 -2.43 0.40
C ILE A 49 -4.11 -1.93 1.00
N THR A 50 -3.22 -2.87 1.28
CA THR A 50 -1.83 -2.57 1.56
C THR A 50 -1.04 -2.66 0.25
N VAL A 51 -0.31 -1.60 -0.08
CA VAL A 51 0.59 -1.52 -1.22
C VAL A 51 2.01 -1.28 -0.71
N ILE A 52 2.96 -2.08 -1.16
CA ILE A 52 4.38 -1.77 -0.98
C ILE A 52 4.86 -1.06 -2.24
N VAL A 53 5.30 0.17 -2.07
CA VAL A 53 6.02 0.92 -3.09
C VAL A 53 7.48 1.05 -2.70
N VAL A 54 8.37 1.26 -3.66
CA VAL A 54 9.80 1.45 -3.38
C VAL A 54 10.22 2.79 -3.95
N ARG A 55 10.97 3.55 -3.14
CA ARG A 55 11.54 4.82 -3.56
C ARG A 55 12.59 4.60 -4.65
N ARG A 56 12.49 5.36 -5.73
CA ARG A 56 13.57 5.60 -6.69
C ARG A 56 14.25 6.94 -6.39
N SER A 57 15.33 7.22 -7.13
CA SER A 57 15.93 8.55 -7.18
C SER A 57 14.89 9.59 -7.65
N ALA A 58 14.96 10.79 -7.08
CA ALA A 58 14.12 11.94 -7.43
C ALA A 58 12.60 11.74 -7.23
N GLY A 59 12.18 11.30 -6.03
CA GLY A 59 10.77 11.40 -5.59
C GLY A 59 9.75 10.50 -6.30
N SER A 60 10.21 9.59 -7.16
CA SER A 60 9.34 8.64 -7.86
C SER A 60 9.21 7.31 -7.10
N PHE A 61 8.04 6.70 -7.17
CA PHE A 61 7.75 5.39 -6.58
C PHE A 61 7.37 4.39 -7.67
N TYR A 62 7.83 3.14 -7.54
CA TYR A 62 7.26 2.03 -8.31
C TYR A 62 6.49 1.09 -7.38
N GLY A 63 5.33 0.62 -7.83
CA GLY A 63 4.57 -0.41 -7.14
C GLY A 63 5.36 -1.71 -7.15
N ALA A 64 5.65 -2.25 -5.97
CA ALA A 64 6.36 -3.52 -5.82
C ALA A 64 5.38 -4.68 -5.62
N ASN A 65 4.38 -4.51 -4.74
CA ASN A 65 3.37 -5.54 -4.48
C ASN A 65 2.12 -4.95 -3.81
N GLY A 66 0.99 -5.66 -3.84
CA GLY A 66 -0.24 -5.24 -3.15
C GLY A 66 -1.14 -6.42 -2.76
N TRP A 67 -1.89 -6.25 -1.67
CA TRP A 67 -2.83 -7.23 -1.13
C TRP A 67 -3.90 -6.55 -0.27
N GLU A 68 -5.03 -7.22 -0.07
CA GLU A 68 -6.06 -6.77 0.87
C GLU A 68 -5.55 -6.77 2.32
N SER A 69 -5.75 -5.66 3.02
CA SER A 69 -5.20 -5.44 4.35
C SER A 69 -5.74 -6.44 5.38
N ASN A 70 -4.85 -6.90 6.25
CA ASN A 70 -5.23 -7.72 7.41
C ASN A 70 -5.95 -6.86 8.48
N SER A 71 -6.43 -7.49 9.55
CA SER A 71 -7.15 -6.80 10.63
C SER A 71 -6.36 -5.66 11.27
N SER A 72 -5.05 -5.83 11.48
CA SER A 72 -4.20 -4.79 12.07
C SER A 72 -4.04 -3.58 11.16
N ASP A 73 -3.76 -3.81 9.88
CA ASP A 73 -3.55 -2.75 8.88
C ASP A 73 -4.88 -2.01 8.58
N ARG A 74 -6.01 -2.73 8.56
CA ARG A 74 -7.35 -2.11 8.48
C ARG A 74 -7.65 -1.24 9.69
N SER A 75 -7.39 -1.75 10.88
CA SER A 75 -7.67 -1.05 12.12
C SER A 75 -6.83 0.23 12.28
N ARG A 76 -5.60 0.24 11.74
CA ARG A 76 -4.78 1.45 11.61
C ARG A 76 -5.42 2.47 10.69
N TYR A 77 -5.80 2.05 9.48
CA TYR A 77 -6.48 2.90 8.52
C TYR A 77 -7.75 3.54 9.09
N GLU A 78 -8.60 2.74 9.74
CA GLU A 78 -9.84 3.21 10.37
C GLU A 78 -9.61 4.22 11.51
N ARG A 79 -8.46 4.17 12.19
CA ARG A 79 -8.08 5.12 13.24
C ARG A 79 -7.24 6.30 12.74
N GLY A 80 -6.72 6.24 11.52
CA GLY A 80 -5.76 7.20 11.00
C GLY A 80 -4.37 7.15 11.68
N GLU A 81 -3.92 5.96 12.11
CA GLU A 81 -2.72 5.74 12.95
C GLU A 81 -1.58 4.94 12.29
#